data_AF-A0A6S7BD20-F1
#
_entry.id   AF-A0A6S7BD20-F1
#
_cell.length_a   1.000
_cell.length_b   1.000
_cell.length_c   1.000
_cell.angle_alpha   90.00
_cell.angle_beta   90.00
_cell.angle_gamma   90.00
#
_symmetry.space_group_name_H-M   'P 1'
#
loop_
_entity.id
_entity.type
_entity.pdbx_description
1 polymer ?
#
loop_
_entity_poly.entity_id
_entity_poly.type
_entity_poly.pdbx_seq_one_letter_code
_entity_poly.pdbx_strand_id
1 'polypeptide(L)'
;MRAQRVSFQGGAPSARQHSSSYHTMPPWRVQHGFAEGVGYTAPICFSPVSHALRPLLTMTVKLALSARNRLRISTLAASLSVASCMFMATSPAFAQSASKKPPVLIAQSQPQPTVPQGQTFEEEIIPQRYANNPNVDAFINDMVARYDFDEPALHALFSGVSYSATAVKLVTPSPSPTVKNWRVYQSRFLDPVRINAGVRFWRANQATLQRAYEEFGVPPEIIVGIIGVETIYGRYMGNFRVLDALTTLSFDYPNTANRADRQATFRKNLEDYLVWTRDAQIDPTTVLGSYTGAIGIPQFLPSSIVQYAVNYDGNKRIDLRTSEADAIGSVANYLRQNGWESGRPVVWRIGSDAGSLGVAQAAADGQPEPHWPLDQLLRAGLLLNEPGVDVAAEAGTPVTVVDLPSPGRGTEFKLGLKNFYVLTRYNRSFFYALAVYQLGQRVKAQMQAGDAANAVNGAAPPNGASQ
;
A
#
# COMPACT_ATOMS: atom_id res chain seq x y z
N MET A 1 16.39 83.50 -7.39
CA MET A 1 17.60 83.67 -6.56
C MET A 1 18.35 82.35 -6.50
N ARG A 2 19.68 82.43 -6.55
CA ARG A 2 20.67 81.36 -6.77
C ARG A 2 20.97 80.53 -5.51
N ALA A 3 21.31 79.26 -5.78
CA ALA A 3 22.50 78.52 -5.35
C ALA A 3 22.63 77.90 -3.94
N GLN A 4 23.14 76.66 -4.02
CA GLN A 4 23.79 75.75 -3.07
C GLN A 4 24.88 76.37 -2.17
N ARG A 5 25.16 75.68 -1.04
CA ARG A 5 26.50 75.37 -0.45
C ARG A 5 26.30 74.33 0.67
N VAL A 6 26.86 73.12 0.62
CA VAL A 6 28.26 72.66 0.86
C VAL A 6 28.66 72.63 2.35
N SER A 7 28.78 71.38 2.85
CA SER A 7 29.83 70.73 3.67
C SER A 7 30.56 71.49 4.79
N PHE A 8 30.83 70.81 5.92
CA PHE A 8 32.21 70.52 6.38
C PHE A 8 32.28 69.45 7.49
N GLN A 9 33.40 68.71 7.47
CA GLN A 9 33.86 67.62 8.32
C GLN A 9 34.42 68.07 9.69
N GLY A 10 34.60 67.09 10.58
CA GLY A 10 35.57 67.07 11.70
C GLY A 10 35.06 66.13 12.79
N GLY A 11 35.70 65.05 13.22
CA GLY A 11 37.12 64.83 13.46
C GLY A 11 37.26 64.45 14.95
N ALA A 12 37.65 63.19 15.23
CA ALA A 12 37.75 62.61 16.58
C ALA A 12 38.84 63.28 17.46
N PRO A 13 38.87 62.99 18.78
CA PRO A 13 40.02 62.22 19.29
C PRO A 13 39.73 61.20 20.41
N SER A 14 40.71 60.32 20.57
CA SER A 14 40.84 59.15 21.44
C SER A 14 41.09 59.43 22.94
N ALA A 15 40.73 58.48 23.81
CA ALA A 15 41.60 58.00 24.90
C ALA A 15 41.11 56.64 25.49
N ARG A 16 41.99 55.62 25.37
CA ARG A 16 42.43 54.58 26.35
C ARG A 16 41.59 54.32 27.62
N GLN A 17 41.57 53.14 28.25
CA GLN A 17 41.93 51.73 28.02
C GLN A 17 41.77 51.11 29.44
N HIS A 18 41.13 49.95 29.59
CA HIS A 18 41.41 48.88 30.58
C HIS A 18 40.26 47.85 30.49
N SER A 19 40.38 46.82 29.67
CA SER A 19 40.97 45.50 29.96
C SER A 19 40.20 44.70 31.02
N SER A 20 39.36 43.76 30.59
CA SER A 20 39.45 42.37 31.07
C SER A 20 38.84 41.42 30.04
N SER A 21 39.51 40.29 29.90
CA SER A 21 39.51 39.35 28.78
C SER A 21 38.49 38.23 28.98
N TYR A 22 37.83 37.76 27.91
CA TYR A 22 37.57 36.33 27.70
C TYR A 22 37.56 36.03 26.19
N HIS A 23 38.18 34.90 25.85
CA HIS A 23 38.60 34.47 24.52
C HIS A 23 37.47 34.25 23.51
N THR A 24 37.77 34.63 22.27
CA THR A 24 37.10 34.30 21.02
C THR A 24 37.65 33.00 20.42
N MET A 25 36.80 32.20 19.77
CA MET A 25 37.08 31.44 18.54
C MET A 25 35.78 30.89 17.90
N PRO A 26 35.76 30.64 16.57
CA PRO A 26 34.65 30.92 15.66
C PRO A 26 33.83 29.67 15.22
N PRO A 27 32.72 29.86 14.47
CA PRO A 27 31.86 28.76 14.03
C PRO A 27 32.47 27.92 12.89
N TRP A 28 32.29 26.59 13.00
CA TRP A 28 32.72 25.62 12.00
C TRP A 28 31.79 25.59 10.79
N ARG A 29 32.42 25.78 9.63
CA ARG A 29 31.90 25.66 8.26
C ARG A 29 32.11 24.20 7.82
N VAL A 30 31.09 23.53 7.28
CA VAL A 30 31.28 22.26 6.54
C VAL A 30 30.94 22.50 5.07
N GLN A 31 31.92 22.17 4.23
CA GLN A 31 31.99 22.41 2.80
C GLN A 31 31.16 21.40 2.00
N HIS A 32 30.50 21.89 0.95
CA HIS A 32 30.11 21.10 -0.21
C HIS A 32 31.33 20.89 -1.12
N GLY A 33 31.58 19.66 -1.54
CA GLY A 33 32.57 19.32 -2.56
C GLY A 33 31.86 18.75 -3.79
N PHE A 34 31.78 19.57 -4.84
CA PHE A 34 31.64 19.13 -6.24
C PHE A 34 33.03 18.77 -6.78
N ALA A 35 33.13 17.73 -7.60
CA ALA A 35 34.23 17.55 -8.53
C ALA A 35 33.72 16.90 -9.82
N GLU A 36 33.96 17.59 -10.93
CA GLU A 36 33.69 17.19 -12.31
C GLU A 36 34.64 16.08 -12.79
N GLY A 37 34.24 15.40 -13.86
CA GLY A 37 34.84 14.17 -14.36
C GLY A 37 36.07 14.31 -15.24
N VAL A 38 36.64 13.13 -15.57
CA VAL A 38 37.56 12.91 -16.68
C VAL A 38 37.29 11.50 -17.21
N GLY A 39 36.99 11.40 -18.51
CA GLY A 39 36.83 10.13 -19.21
C GLY A 39 38.16 9.43 -19.46
N TYR A 40 38.13 8.10 -19.55
CA TYR A 40 39.15 7.32 -20.24
C TYR A 40 38.52 6.08 -20.89
N THR A 41 38.77 5.98 -22.19
CA THR A 41 38.56 4.85 -23.10
C THR A 41 39.56 3.72 -22.84
N ALA A 42 39.14 2.45 -22.92
CA ALA A 42 40.01 1.29 -23.22
C ALA A 42 39.14 0.07 -23.63
N PRO A 43 39.68 -0.98 -24.29
CA PRO A 43 39.37 -1.28 -25.68
C PRO A 43 38.72 -2.65 -25.94
N ILE A 44 38.27 -2.82 -27.18
CA ILE A 44 37.86 -4.06 -27.83
C ILE A 44 39.09 -4.96 -28.05
N CYS A 45 38.99 -6.25 -27.74
CA CYS A 45 39.82 -7.28 -28.37
C CYS A 45 39.10 -8.62 -28.51
N PHE A 46 39.42 -9.30 -29.61
CA PHE A 46 38.77 -10.43 -30.25
C PHE A 46 38.88 -11.80 -29.52
N SER A 47 37.93 -12.68 -29.85
CA SER A 47 37.78 -14.11 -29.51
C SER A 47 38.98 -15.02 -29.91
N PRO A 48 39.00 -16.32 -29.52
CA PRO A 48 38.26 -17.32 -30.32
C PRO A 48 37.60 -18.50 -29.55
N VAL A 49 36.46 -18.91 -30.10
CA VAL A 49 35.91 -20.27 -30.30
C VAL A 49 36.61 -21.45 -29.60
N SER A 50 35.82 -22.24 -28.87
CA SER A 50 35.95 -23.70 -28.88
C SER A 50 34.59 -24.37 -28.70
N HIS A 51 34.26 -25.22 -29.67
CA HIS A 51 33.09 -26.09 -29.72
C HIS A 51 33.17 -27.18 -28.65
N ALA A 52 32.06 -27.42 -27.94
CA ALA A 52 31.77 -28.72 -27.35
C ALA A 52 30.30 -29.06 -27.59
N LEU A 53 30.13 -30.12 -28.39
CA LEU A 53 28.88 -30.72 -28.84
C LEU A 53 28.28 -31.65 -27.78
N ARG A 54 26.95 -31.82 -27.89
CA ARG A 54 26.07 -32.94 -27.47
C ARG A 54 25.29 -32.77 -26.15
N PRO A 55 24.10 -33.40 -26.04
CA PRO A 55 23.02 -33.44 -27.02
C PRO A 55 21.63 -33.12 -26.41
N LEU A 56 20.70 -32.70 -27.26
CA LEU A 56 19.27 -32.62 -26.95
C LEU A 56 18.73 -34.00 -26.54
N LEU A 57 18.11 -34.08 -25.36
CA LEU A 57 17.14 -35.12 -25.07
C LEU A 57 15.75 -34.61 -25.46
N THR A 58 15.28 -35.10 -26.60
CA THR A 58 13.88 -35.12 -26.99
C THR A 58 13.12 -36.03 -26.01
N MET A 59 12.20 -35.47 -25.22
CA MET A 59 11.17 -36.27 -24.54
C MET A 59 9.81 -36.01 -25.18
N THR A 60 9.31 -37.08 -25.75
CA THR A 60 8.08 -37.26 -26.50
C THR A 60 6.86 -37.05 -25.61
N VAL A 61 5.91 -36.26 -26.12
CA VAL A 61 4.53 -36.18 -25.66
C VAL A 61 3.89 -37.57 -25.80
N LYS A 62 3.48 -38.19 -24.69
CA LYS A 62 2.55 -39.32 -24.71
C LYS A 62 1.17 -38.83 -24.28
N LEU A 63 0.27 -38.74 -25.26
CA LEU A 63 -1.17 -38.79 -25.04
C LEU A 63 -1.52 -40.13 -24.35
N ALA A 64 -2.24 -40.04 -23.24
CA ALA A 64 -3.00 -41.17 -22.70
C ALA A 64 -4.47 -40.75 -22.62
N LEU A 65 -5.25 -41.18 -23.62
CA LEU A 65 -6.69 -41.35 -23.44
C LEU A 65 -6.91 -42.57 -22.54
N SER A 66 -7.71 -42.40 -21.49
CA SER A 66 -8.44 -43.51 -20.89
C SER A 66 -9.86 -43.05 -20.57
N ALA A 67 -10.80 -43.82 -21.08
CA ALA A 67 -12.23 -43.59 -21.00
C ALA A 67 -12.87 -44.52 -19.95
N ARG A 68 -14.02 -44.06 -19.42
CA ARG A 68 -15.15 -44.82 -18.86
C ARG A 68 -14.97 -45.53 -17.50
N ASN A 69 -15.77 -45.08 -16.51
CA ASN A 69 -17.02 -45.76 -16.12
C ASN A 69 -17.83 -44.89 -15.13
N ARG A 70 -19.08 -44.55 -15.47
CA ARG A 70 -20.37 -45.10 -14.95
C ARG A 70 -20.71 -44.65 -13.51
N LEU A 71 -21.66 -43.71 -13.37
CA LEU A 71 -23.12 -43.90 -13.18
C LEU A 71 -23.50 -44.21 -11.72
N ARG A 72 -24.18 -43.27 -11.04
CA ARG A 72 -25.40 -43.37 -10.19
C ARG A 72 -25.85 -41.93 -9.92
N ILE A 73 -26.84 -41.35 -10.59
CA ILE A 73 -28.31 -41.47 -10.42
C ILE A 73 -28.75 -41.68 -8.96
N SER A 74 -29.25 -40.61 -8.36
CA SER A 74 -30.41 -40.65 -7.47
C SER A 74 -31.04 -39.25 -7.41
N THR A 75 -32.02 -39.06 -8.30
CA THR A 75 -33.10 -38.09 -8.18
C THR A 75 -34.07 -38.54 -7.09
N LEU A 76 -34.49 -37.64 -6.21
CA LEU A 76 -35.83 -37.73 -5.61
C LEU A 76 -36.44 -36.34 -5.49
N ALA A 77 -37.68 -36.26 -5.96
CA ALA A 77 -38.48 -35.06 -6.08
C ALA A 77 -39.38 -34.85 -4.85
N ALA A 78 -39.64 -33.56 -4.60
CA ALA A 78 -40.88 -32.92 -4.16
C ALA A 78 -41.94 -33.67 -3.33
N SER A 79 -42.39 -32.99 -2.27
CA SER A 79 -43.82 -32.82 -2.01
C SER A 79 -44.11 -31.60 -1.12
N LEU A 80 -45.02 -30.76 -1.63
CA LEU A 80 -45.73 -29.64 -0.99
C LEU A 80 -46.48 -30.04 0.29
N SER A 81 -46.69 -29.09 1.20
CA SER A 81 -47.96 -28.95 1.93
C SER A 81 -48.15 -27.51 2.42
N VAL A 82 -49.33 -26.97 2.11
CA VAL A 82 -49.88 -25.67 2.47
C VAL A 82 -50.63 -25.79 3.80
N ALA A 83 -50.53 -24.79 4.69
CA ALA A 83 -51.64 -24.44 5.60
C ALA A 83 -51.44 -23.04 6.19
N SER A 84 -52.33 -22.13 5.79
CA SER A 84 -52.59 -20.84 6.45
C SER A 84 -53.29 -21.04 7.80
N CYS A 85 -53.00 -20.20 8.80
CA CYS A 85 -54.00 -19.72 9.75
C CYS A 85 -53.53 -18.41 10.42
N MET A 86 -54.30 -17.35 10.18
CA MET A 86 -54.34 -16.14 11.00
C MET A 86 -54.90 -16.49 12.38
N PHE A 87 -54.34 -15.90 13.45
CA PHE A 87 -55.13 -15.48 14.60
C PHE A 87 -54.49 -14.23 15.23
N MET A 88 -55.27 -13.16 15.28
CA MET A 88 -55.07 -12.02 16.18
C MET A 88 -55.46 -12.43 17.60
N ALA A 89 -54.69 -12.01 18.59
CA ALA A 89 -55.22 -11.75 19.93
C ALA A 89 -54.33 -10.74 20.66
N THR A 90 -55.01 -9.77 21.26
CA THR A 90 -54.55 -8.57 21.93
C THR A 90 -54.37 -8.77 23.44
N SER A 91 -53.47 -7.97 24.02
CA SER A 91 -53.45 -7.44 25.40
C SER A 91 -52.90 -8.33 26.54
N PRO A 92 -52.50 -7.78 27.70
CA PRO A 92 -52.28 -6.37 28.08
C PRO A 92 -50.88 -6.05 28.64
N ALA A 93 -50.62 -4.75 28.80
CA ALA A 93 -49.50 -4.20 29.54
C ALA A 93 -49.59 -4.50 31.04
N PHE A 94 -48.47 -4.89 31.65
CA PHE A 94 -48.22 -4.75 33.08
C PHE A 94 -47.05 -3.78 33.29
N ALA A 95 -47.36 -2.69 33.98
CA ALA A 95 -46.38 -1.75 34.49
C ALA A 95 -45.63 -2.37 35.66
N GLN A 96 -44.30 -2.31 35.65
CA GLN A 96 -43.48 -2.44 36.85
C GLN A 96 -42.52 -1.27 36.98
N SER A 97 -42.50 -0.75 38.20
CA SER A 97 -41.89 0.50 38.64
C SER A 97 -40.36 0.44 38.63
N ALA A 98 -39.79 1.63 38.46
CA ALA A 98 -38.39 1.92 38.22
C ALA A 98 -37.43 1.56 39.37
N SER A 99 -36.20 1.17 38.99
CA SER A 99 -34.99 1.40 39.80
C SER A 99 -34.06 2.34 39.01
N LYS A 100 -33.72 3.47 39.63
CA LYS A 100 -32.97 4.60 39.05
C LYS A 100 -31.53 4.20 38.70
N LYS A 101 -31.19 4.19 37.40
CA LYS A 101 -29.80 4.35 36.92
C LYS A 101 -29.49 5.84 36.73
N PRO A 102 -28.26 6.29 37.01
CA PRO A 102 -27.87 7.69 36.84
C PRO A 102 -27.96 8.10 35.35
N PRO A 103 -28.32 9.36 35.04
CA PRO A 103 -28.53 9.80 33.68
C PRO A 103 -27.20 9.82 32.91
N VAL A 104 -27.14 9.00 31.86
CA VAL A 104 -26.18 9.19 30.78
C VAL A 104 -26.56 10.49 30.10
N LEU A 105 -25.68 11.49 30.16
CA LEU A 105 -25.73 12.66 29.31
C LEU A 105 -25.71 12.18 27.85
N ILE A 106 -26.89 12.13 27.22
CA ILE A 106 -27.00 12.03 25.77
C ILE A 106 -26.41 13.35 25.25
N ALA A 107 -25.16 13.28 24.81
CA ALA A 107 -24.58 14.32 23.99
C ALA A 107 -25.48 14.47 22.77
N GLN A 108 -26.20 15.60 22.73
CA GLN A 108 -27.00 16.01 21.60
C GLN A 108 -26.12 15.91 20.37
N SER A 109 -26.49 15.01 19.46
CA SER A 109 -25.87 14.91 18.15
C SER A 109 -26.07 16.25 17.44
N GLN A 110 -25.01 17.05 17.42
CA GLN A 110 -24.92 18.19 16.52
C GLN A 110 -25.15 17.67 15.10
N PRO A 111 -25.94 18.36 14.26
CA PRO A 111 -26.09 18.00 12.87
C PRO A 111 -24.70 17.98 12.23
N GLN A 112 -24.27 16.79 11.87
CA GLN A 112 -23.06 16.56 11.10
C GLN A 112 -23.17 17.39 9.82
N PRO A 113 -22.18 18.23 9.48
CA PRO A 113 -22.13 18.81 8.15
C PRO A 113 -22.12 17.65 7.14
N THR A 114 -23.03 17.69 6.17
CA THR A 114 -23.00 16.80 5.02
C THR A 114 -21.61 16.87 4.38
N VAL A 115 -20.86 15.79 4.46
CA VAL A 115 -19.55 15.67 3.80
C VAL A 115 -19.81 15.63 2.30
N PRO A 116 -19.27 16.57 1.49
CA PRO A 116 -19.44 16.53 0.05
C PRO A 116 -18.81 15.25 -0.51
N GLN A 117 -19.60 14.48 -1.26
CA GLN A 117 -19.06 13.51 -2.20
C GLN A 117 -18.20 14.25 -3.23
N GLY A 118 -17.01 13.74 -3.51
CA GLY A 118 -16.13 14.25 -4.57
C GLY A 118 -15.37 15.52 -4.17
N GLN A 119 -14.11 15.37 -3.77
CA GLN A 119 -13.16 16.45 -4.00
C GLN A 119 -12.93 16.53 -5.51
N THR A 120 -13.69 17.38 -6.19
CA THR A 120 -13.37 17.81 -7.55
C THR A 120 -12.10 18.63 -7.46
N PHE A 121 -10.96 18.04 -7.84
CA PHE A 121 -9.76 18.82 -8.08
C PHE A 121 -10.01 19.64 -9.36
N GLU A 122 -9.87 20.96 -9.28
CA GLU A 122 -9.84 21.77 -10.50
C GLU A 122 -8.60 21.35 -11.29
N GLU A 123 -8.81 20.61 -12.37
CA GLU A 123 -7.75 20.27 -13.31
C GLU A 123 -7.53 21.44 -14.25
N GLU A 124 -6.28 21.84 -14.39
CA GLU A 124 -5.87 22.75 -15.46
C GLU A 124 -5.88 21.98 -16.77
N ILE A 125 -7.00 22.02 -17.48
CA ILE A 125 -7.11 21.45 -18.81
C ILE A 125 -6.31 22.35 -19.75
N ILE A 126 -5.13 21.90 -20.17
CA ILE A 126 -4.37 22.49 -21.28
C ILE A 126 -4.72 21.70 -22.54
N PRO A 127 -5.65 22.20 -23.40
CA PRO A 127 -6.11 21.44 -24.55
C PRO A 127 -4.94 21.13 -25.49
N GLN A 128 -4.95 19.95 -26.10
CA GLN A 128 -4.00 19.54 -27.14
C GLN A 128 -2.52 19.49 -26.72
N ARG A 129 -2.19 19.56 -25.41
CA ARG A 129 -0.80 19.47 -24.92
C ARG A 129 -0.04 18.23 -25.44
N TYR A 130 -0.76 17.12 -25.61
CA TYR A 130 -0.20 15.84 -26.04
C TYR A 130 -0.47 15.50 -27.52
N ALA A 131 -1.22 16.33 -28.25
CA ALA A 131 -1.62 16.02 -29.62
C ALA A 131 -0.48 16.14 -30.64
N ASN A 132 0.47 17.05 -30.41
CA ASN A 132 1.63 17.31 -31.27
C ASN A 132 2.93 17.23 -30.45
N ASN A 133 3.06 16.21 -29.60
CA ASN A 133 4.19 16.08 -28.69
C ASN A 133 5.15 14.98 -29.18
N PRO A 134 6.41 15.29 -29.54
CA PRO A 134 7.33 14.31 -30.12
C PRO A 134 7.67 13.15 -29.17
N ASN A 135 7.60 13.36 -27.85
CA ASN A 135 7.80 12.27 -26.90
C ASN A 135 6.58 11.34 -26.83
N VAL A 136 5.38 11.86 -27.06
CA VAL A 136 4.16 11.07 -27.18
C VAL A 136 4.17 10.30 -28.51
N ASP A 137 4.56 10.94 -29.61
CA ASP A 137 4.70 10.28 -30.92
C ASP A 137 5.71 9.12 -30.85
N ALA A 138 6.85 9.33 -30.19
CA ALA A 138 7.82 8.25 -29.94
C ALA A 138 7.24 7.10 -29.10
N PHE A 139 6.40 7.40 -28.11
CA PHE A 139 5.70 6.39 -27.33
C PHE A 139 4.65 5.65 -28.16
N ILE A 140 3.88 6.35 -29.00
CA ILE A 140 2.89 5.74 -29.91
C ILE A 140 3.60 4.79 -30.88
N ASN A 141 4.69 5.22 -31.51
CA ASN A 141 5.48 4.38 -32.42
C ASN A 141 5.97 3.09 -31.75
N ASP A 142 6.38 3.18 -30.48
CA ASP A 142 6.81 2.03 -29.70
C ASP A 142 5.63 1.09 -29.35
N MET A 143 4.45 1.64 -29.03
CA MET A 143 3.23 0.85 -28.83
C MET A 143 2.78 0.13 -30.10
N VAL A 144 2.88 0.79 -31.26
CA VAL A 144 2.58 0.20 -32.57
C VAL A 144 3.56 -0.94 -32.86
N ALA A 145 4.86 -0.67 -32.73
CA ALA A 145 5.91 -1.64 -33.07
C ALA A 145 5.92 -2.88 -32.16
N ARG A 146 5.68 -2.72 -30.86
CA ARG A 146 5.76 -3.83 -29.89
C ARG A 146 4.44 -4.55 -29.64
N TYR A 147 3.32 -3.85 -29.79
CA TYR A 147 2.01 -4.35 -29.36
C TYR A 147 0.93 -4.29 -30.44
N ASP A 148 1.24 -3.85 -31.65
CA ASP A 148 0.30 -3.81 -32.79
C ASP A 148 -0.95 -2.95 -32.49
N PHE A 149 -0.74 -1.81 -31.84
CA PHE A 149 -1.80 -0.81 -31.68
C PHE A 149 -2.04 -0.06 -32.99
N ASP A 150 -3.30 0.37 -33.20
CA ASP A 150 -3.66 1.26 -34.30
C ASP A 150 -3.13 2.69 -34.02
N GLU A 151 -2.18 3.14 -34.84
CA GLU A 151 -1.52 4.44 -34.70
C GLU A 151 -2.52 5.62 -34.75
N PRO A 152 -3.43 5.72 -35.74
CA PRO A 152 -4.44 6.78 -35.77
C PRO A 152 -5.32 6.82 -34.51
N ALA A 153 -5.74 5.66 -33.99
CA ALA A 153 -6.54 5.58 -32.77
C ALA A 153 -5.76 6.06 -31.53
N LEU A 154 -4.47 5.75 -31.43
CA LEU A 154 -3.65 6.26 -30.33
C LEU A 154 -3.43 7.78 -30.42
N HIS A 155 -3.18 8.34 -31.61
CA HIS A 155 -3.13 9.80 -31.77
C HIS A 155 -4.45 10.46 -31.38
N ALA A 156 -5.59 9.89 -31.80
CA ALA A 156 -6.90 10.38 -31.41
C ALA A 156 -7.09 10.32 -29.88
N LEU A 157 -6.70 9.21 -29.25
CA LEU A 157 -6.77 9.04 -27.79
C LEU A 157 -5.94 10.11 -27.06
N PHE A 158 -4.67 10.27 -27.42
CA PHE A 158 -3.77 11.22 -26.77
C PHE A 158 -4.13 12.68 -27.05
N SER A 159 -4.80 12.99 -28.17
CA SER A 159 -5.33 14.33 -28.42
C SER A 159 -6.40 14.76 -27.40
N GLY A 160 -7.09 13.79 -26.80
CA GLY A 160 -8.12 14.00 -25.77
C GLY A 160 -7.62 13.84 -24.33
N VAL A 161 -6.32 13.68 -24.11
CA VAL A 161 -5.73 13.58 -22.76
C VAL A 161 -5.55 14.97 -22.15
N SER A 162 -5.95 15.11 -20.89
CA SER A 162 -5.77 16.35 -20.13
C SER A 162 -4.51 16.30 -19.27
N TYR A 163 -3.78 17.40 -19.23
CA TYR A 163 -2.68 17.58 -18.29
C TYR A 163 -3.22 17.72 -16.87
N SER A 164 -2.70 16.93 -15.92
CA SER A 164 -3.13 17.01 -14.52
C SER A 164 -2.09 17.76 -13.67
N ALA A 165 -2.25 19.09 -13.55
CA ALA A 165 -1.42 19.92 -12.67
C ALA A 165 -1.46 19.43 -11.20
N THR A 166 -2.60 18.89 -10.78
CA THR A 166 -2.79 18.31 -9.45
C THR A 166 -1.93 17.06 -9.26
N ALA A 167 -1.87 16.15 -10.24
CA ALA A 167 -1.00 14.98 -10.16
C ALA A 167 0.47 15.39 -10.01
N VAL A 168 0.94 16.35 -10.81
CA VAL A 168 2.30 16.93 -10.73
C VAL A 168 2.56 17.50 -9.34
N LYS A 169 1.63 18.30 -8.80
CA LYS A 169 1.75 18.86 -7.46
C LYS A 169 1.87 17.78 -6.38
N LEU A 170 1.06 16.72 -6.47
CA LEU A 170 1.02 15.64 -5.47
C LEU A 170 2.26 14.74 -5.50
N VAL A 171 2.91 14.56 -6.65
CA VAL A 171 4.20 13.82 -6.73
C VAL A 171 5.41 14.70 -6.42
N THR A 172 5.27 16.03 -6.45
CA THR A 172 6.37 16.95 -6.19
C THR A 172 6.75 16.88 -4.71
N PRO A 173 8.01 16.55 -4.36
CA PRO A 173 8.45 16.52 -2.97
C PRO A 173 8.24 17.87 -2.29
N SER A 174 7.77 17.84 -1.04
CA SER A 174 7.66 19.07 -0.23
C SER A 174 9.05 19.70 -0.04
N PRO A 175 9.20 21.02 -0.21
CA PRO A 175 10.45 21.70 0.10
C PRO A 175 10.81 21.62 1.59
N SER A 176 9.80 21.41 2.45
CA SER A 176 9.96 21.17 3.88
C SER A 176 9.41 19.78 4.21
N PRO A 177 10.25 18.73 4.22
CA PRO A 177 9.82 17.38 4.56
C PRO A 177 9.24 17.32 5.98
N THR A 178 8.10 16.66 6.14
CA THR A 178 7.53 16.41 7.46
C THR A 178 8.42 15.43 8.23
N VAL A 179 8.67 15.72 9.50
CA VAL A 179 9.38 14.80 10.40
C VAL A 179 8.61 13.48 10.50
N LYS A 180 9.29 12.35 10.31
CA LYS A 180 8.69 11.02 10.45
C LYS A 180 8.06 10.87 11.84
N ASN A 181 6.79 10.49 11.88
CA ASN A 181 6.04 10.31 13.13
C ASN A 181 5.16 9.06 13.05
N TRP A 182 5.65 7.96 13.62
CA TRP A 182 4.98 6.67 13.60
C TRP A 182 3.62 6.72 14.28
N ARG A 183 3.51 7.35 15.46
CA ARG A 183 2.23 7.39 16.20
C ARG A 183 1.15 8.17 15.47
N VAL A 184 1.50 9.29 14.84
CA VAL A 184 0.56 10.03 14.00
C VAL A 184 0.17 9.21 12.77
N TYR A 185 1.13 8.58 12.08
CA TYR A 185 0.83 7.72 10.93
C TYR A 185 -0.09 6.56 11.32
N GLN A 186 0.26 5.81 12.36
CA GLN A 186 -0.50 4.68 12.89
C GLN A 186 -1.95 5.06 13.21
N SER A 187 -2.17 6.21 13.86
CA SER A 187 -3.52 6.66 14.26
C SER A 187 -4.48 6.92 13.09
N ARG A 188 -3.95 7.18 11.87
CA ARG A 188 -4.76 7.41 10.66
C ARG A 188 -5.35 6.12 10.08
N PHE A 189 -4.77 4.96 10.43
CA PHE A 189 -5.18 3.65 9.92
C PHE A 189 -5.84 2.80 10.99
N LEU A 190 -5.40 2.90 12.25
CA LEU A 190 -5.96 2.12 13.36
C LEU A 190 -7.10 2.90 14.03
N ASP A 191 -8.06 3.36 13.23
CA ASP A 191 -9.23 4.09 13.69
C ASP A 191 -10.48 3.18 13.74
N PRO A 192 -11.47 3.49 14.60
CA PRO A 192 -12.68 2.66 14.72
C PRO A 192 -13.51 2.54 13.44
N VAL A 193 -13.52 3.54 12.56
CA VAL A 193 -14.30 3.50 11.31
C VAL A 193 -13.71 2.46 10.38
N ARG A 194 -12.38 2.49 10.18
CA ARG A 194 -11.67 1.54 9.32
C ARG A 194 -11.68 0.13 9.89
N ILE A 195 -11.50 -0.04 11.21
CA ILE A 195 -11.55 -1.38 11.83
C ILE A 195 -12.96 -1.98 11.68
N ASN A 196 -14.01 -1.23 11.99
CA ASN A 196 -15.39 -1.72 11.85
C ASN A 196 -15.78 -2.01 10.40
N ALA A 197 -15.27 -1.22 9.44
CA ALA A 197 -15.42 -1.53 8.01
C ALA A 197 -14.71 -2.82 7.62
N GLY A 198 -13.52 -3.08 8.18
CA GLY A 198 -12.79 -4.33 7.94
C GLY A 198 -13.51 -5.56 8.47
N VAL A 199 -14.12 -5.47 9.65
CA VAL A 199 -14.95 -6.56 10.20
C VAL A 199 -16.12 -6.88 9.25
N ARG A 200 -16.79 -5.85 8.70
CA ARG A 200 -17.87 -6.05 7.73
C ARG A 200 -17.36 -6.67 6.43
N PHE A 201 -16.28 -6.14 5.89
CA PHE A 201 -15.65 -6.65 4.66
C PHE A 201 -15.23 -8.12 4.83
N TRP A 202 -14.58 -8.46 5.95
CA TRP A 202 -14.19 -9.84 6.25
C TRP A 202 -15.41 -10.75 6.31
N ARG A 203 -16.45 -10.39 7.08
CA ARG A 203 -17.67 -11.20 7.17
C ARG A 203 -18.34 -11.43 5.83
N ALA A 204 -18.45 -10.39 5.01
CA ALA A 204 -19.04 -10.49 3.68
C ALA A 204 -18.23 -11.39 2.74
N ASN A 205 -16.91 -11.46 2.92
CA ASN A 205 -15.99 -12.17 2.04
C ASN A 205 -15.31 -13.38 2.68
N GLN A 206 -15.88 -13.93 3.75
CA GLN A 206 -15.21 -14.95 4.57
C GLN A 206 -14.81 -16.18 3.76
N ALA A 207 -15.70 -16.68 2.89
CA ALA A 207 -15.42 -17.82 2.03
C ALA A 207 -14.30 -17.51 1.01
N THR A 208 -14.31 -16.31 0.42
CA THR A 208 -13.32 -15.89 -0.56
C THR A 208 -11.94 -15.69 0.06
N LEU A 209 -11.88 -15.06 1.24
CA LEU A 209 -10.65 -14.90 2.01
C LEU A 209 -10.07 -16.25 2.44
N GLN A 210 -10.94 -17.18 2.86
CA GLN A 210 -10.52 -18.53 3.23
C GLN A 210 -9.94 -19.29 2.04
N ARG A 211 -10.61 -19.23 0.87
CA ARG A 211 -10.09 -19.84 -0.36
C ARG A 211 -8.74 -19.23 -0.77
N ALA A 212 -8.60 -17.91 -0.65
CA ALA A 212 -7.33 -17.23 -0.94
C ALA A 212 -6.21 -17.67 0.01
N TYR A 213 -6.52 -17.91 1.29
CA TYR A 213 -5.57 -18.49 2.23
C TYR A 213 -5.16 -19.91 1.85
N GLU A 214 -6.11 -20.77 1.48
CA GLU A 214 -5.84 -22.15 1.09
C GLU A 214 -4.99 -22.24 -0.20
N GLU A 215 -5.24 -21.35 -1.16
CA GLU A 215 -4.59 -21.37 -2.46
C GLU A 215 -3.23 -20.64 -2.48
N PHE A 216 -3.13 -19.50 -1.79
CA PHE A 216 -1.95 -18.64 -1.84
C PHE A 216 -1.12 -18.65 -0.56
N GLY A 217 -1.63 -19.22 0.55
CA GLY A 217 -0.96 -19.24 1.84
C GLY A 217 -0.95 -17.89 2.58
N VAL A 218 -1.71 -16.91 2.11
CA VAL A 218 -1.77 -15.56 2.70
C VAL A 218 -2.94 -15.48 3.68
N PRO A 219 -2.71 -15.18 4.97
CA PRO A 219 -3.78 -15.11 5.96
C PRO A 219 -4.81 -14.02 5.64
N PRO A 220 -6.11 -14.25 5.92
CA PRO A 220 -7.16 -13.26 5.66
C PRO A 220 -6.88 -11.88 6.26
N GLU A 221 -6.32 -11.81 7.47
CA GLU A 221 -6.01 -10.53 8.13
C GLU A 221 -5.01 -9.67 7.36
N ILE A 222 -4.12 -10.28 6.58
CA ILE A 222 -3.12 -9.56 5.79
C ILE A 222 -3.79 -8.92 4.57
N ILE A 223 -4.63 -9.68 3.87
CA ILE A 223 -5.39 -9.20 2.71
C ILE A 223 -6.33 -8.07 3.13
N VAL A 224 -7.07 -8.27 4.22
CA VAL A 224 -7.97 -7.27 4.81
C VAL A 224 -7.19 -6.04 5.26
N GLY A 225 -6.01 -6.22 5.86
CA GLY A 225 -5.13 -5.12 6.25
C GLY A 225 -4.70 -4.26 5.07
N ILE A 226 -4.29 -4.87 3.95
CA ILE A 226 -3.90 -4.15 2.72
C ILE A 226 -5.09 -3.36 2.17
N ILE A 227 -6.20 -4.06 1.87
CA ILE A 227 -7.38 -3.42 1.26
C ILE A 227 -7.93 -2.30 2.16
N GLY A 228 -7.89 -2.51 3.48
CA GLY A 228 -8.29 -1.50 4.46
C GLY A 228 -7.39 -0.26 4.44
N VAL A 229 -6.07 -0.43 4.35
CA VAL A 229 -5.10 0.67 4.25
C VAL A 229 -5.25 1.42 2.92
N GLU A 230 -5.36 0.70 1.81
CA GLU A 230 -5.38 1.27 0.45
C GLU A 230 -6.64 2.10 0.18
N THR A 231 -7.83 1.53 0.41
CA THR A 231 -9.08 2.12 -0.09
C THR A 231 -10.20 2.20 0.92
N ILE A 232 -9.96 1.77 2.18
CA ILE A 232 -11.03 1.53 3.15
C ILE A 232 -12.09 0.62 2.52
N TYR A 233 -11.64 -0.51 1.97
CA TYR A 233 -12.50 -1.53 1.38
C TYR A 233 -13.36 -0.99 0.23
N GLY A 234 -12.70 -0.33 -0.74
CA GLY A 234 -13.31 0.20 -1.95
C GLY A 234 -13.98 1.58 -1.83
N ARG A 235 -14.01 2.19 -0.65
CA ARG A 235 -14.66 3.51 -0.45
C ARG A 235 -13.90 4.67 -1.08
N TYR A 236 -12.56 4.60 -1.10
CA TYR A 236 -11.69 5.65 -1.61
C TYR A 236 -10.69 5.06 -2.62
N MET A 237 -11.10 4.94 -3.88
CA MET A 237 -10.26 4.37 -4.95
C MET A 237 -9.58 5.42 -5.84
N GLY A 238 -9.81 6.71 -5.55
CA GLY A 238 -9.35 7.83 -6.36
C GLY A 238 -10.34 8.19 -7.48
N ASN A 239 -10.16 9.39 -8.02
CA ASN A 239 -11.07 10.01 -8.99
C ASN A 239 -10.33 10.66 -10.17
N PHE A 240 -9.03 10.37 -10.33
CA PHE A 240 -8.26 10.82 -11.49
C PHE A 240 -8.54 9.87 -12.65
N ARG A 241 -8.74 10.40 -13.86
CA ARG A 241 -8.62 9.59 -15.07
C ARG A 241 -7.20 9.04 -15.13
N VAL A 242 -7.06 7.73 -15.10
CA VAL A 242 -5.74 7.07 -15.02
C VAL A 242 -4.89 7.39 -16.24
N LEU A 243 -5.53 7.46 -17.41
CA LEU A 243 -4.89 7.90 -18.65
C LEU A 243 -4.24 9.28 -18.51
N ASP A 244 -4.96 10.25 -17.93
CA ASP A 244 -4.47 11.63 -17.75
C ASP A 244 -3.30 11.68 -16.76
N ALA A 245 -3.45 11.02 -15.61
CA ALA A 245 -2.41 10.97 -14.59
C ALA A 245 -1.13 10.30 -15.11
N LEU A 246 -1.24 9.13 -15.75
CA LEU A 246 -0.08 8.40 -16.26
C LEU A 246 0.59 9.11 -17.43
N THR A 247 -0.17 9.71 -18.35
CA THR A 247 0.39 10.51 -19.45
C THR A 247 1.13 11.72 -18.90
N THR A 248 0.49 12.46 -17.98
CA THR A 248 1.10 13.61 -17.32
C THR A 248 2.41 13.23 -16.63
N LEU A 249 2.43 12.17 -15.83
CA LEU A 249 3.63 11.76 -15.09
C LEU A 249 4.68 11.05 -15.96
N SER A 250 4.31 10.58 -17.15
CA SER A 250 5.24 10.04 -18.14
C SER A 250 6.03 11.14 -18.84
N PHE A 251 5.38 12.23 -19.23
CA PHE A 251 5.97 13.24 -20.12
C PHE A 251 6.27 14.58 -19.43
N ASP A 252 5.57 14.90 -18.35
CA ASP A 252 5.63 16.17 -17.62
C ASP A 252 5.93 15.99 -16.11
N TYR A 253 6.67 14.94 -15.75
CA TYR A 253 7.08 14.74 -14.35
C TYR A 253 7.89 15.94 -13.81
N PRO A 254 7.67 16.37 -12.55
CA PRO A 254 8.36 17.53 -12.00
C PRO A 254 9.87 17.36 -11.99
N ASN A 255 10.58 18.49 -12.09
CA ASN A 255 12.04 18.53 -12.10
C ASN A 255 12.60 18.13 -10.73
N THR A 256 13.00 16.87 -10.61
CA THR A 256 13.50 16.23 -9.39
C THR A 256 14.72 15.39 -9.72
N ALA A 257 15.57 15.10 -8.74
CA ALA A 257 16.81 14.35 -8.96
C ALA A 257 16.58 12.94 -9.56
N ASN A 258 15.43 12.32 -9.30
CA ASN A 258 15.05 11.01 -9.82
C ASN A 258 14.05 11.08 -10.99
N ARG A 259 13.90 12.23 -11.64
CA ARG A 259 12.91 12.46 -12.70
C ARG A 259 12.95 11.39 -13.80
N ALA A 260 14.13 11.05 -14.30
CA ALA A 260 14.28 10.10 -15.41
C ALA A 260 13.72 8.71 -15.06
N ASP A 261 14.09 8.18 -13.88
CA ASP A 261 13.63 6.87 -13.40
C ASP A 261 12.10 6.88 -13.16
N ARG A 262 11.58 7.99 -12.64
CA ARG A 262 10.13 8.15 -12.42
C ARG A 262 9.38 8.19 -13.74
N GLN A 263 9.83 8.97 -14.72
CA GLN A 263 9.23 8.99 -16.06
C GLN A 263 9.29 7.63 -16.75
N ALA A 264 10.39 6.88 -16.62
CA ALA A 264 10.47 5.51 -17.12
C ALA A 264 9.43 4.59 -16.44
N THR A 265 9.27 4.70 -15.13
CA THR A 265 8.26 3.93 -14.36
C THR A 265 6.83 4.27 -14.80
N PHE A 266 6.51 5.55 -14.97
CA PHE A 266 5.18 5.96 -15.41
C PHE A 266 4.90 5.58 -16.85
N ARG A 267 5.90 5.67 -17.75
CA ARG A 267 5.78 5.19 -19.13
C ARG A 267 5.48 3.71 -19.19
N LYS A 268 6.18 2.89 -18.40
CA LYS A 268 5.88 1.45 -18.32
C LYS A 268 4.45 1.18 -17.85
N ASN A 269 3.96 1.94 -16.87
CA ASN A 269 2.59 1.78 -16.40
C ASN A 269 1.54 2.31 -17.39
N LEU A 270 1.85 3.37 -18.16
CA LEU A 270 0.98 3.84 -19.24
C LEU A 270 0.86 2.78 -20.34
N GLU A 271 1.97 2.16 -20.72
CA GLU A 271 2.02 1.02 -21.64
C GLU A 271 1.15 -0.15 -21.13
N ASP A 272 1.40 -0.62 -19.91
CA ASP A 272 0.63 -1.73 -19.33
C ASP A 272 -0.85 -1.40 -19.19
N TYR A 273 -1.18 -0.13 -18.92
CA TYR A 273 -2.55 0.36 -18.86
C TYR A 273 -3.26 0.24 -20.21
N LEU A 274 -2.62 0.68 -21.29
CA LEU A 274 -3.20 0.59 -22.63
C LEU A 274 -3.35 -0.87 -23.09
N VAL A 275 -2.34 -1.72 -22.83
CA VAL A 275 -2.42 -3.16 -23.12
C VAL A 275 -3.56 -3.80 -22.33
N TRP A 276 -3.60 -3.59 -21.02
CA TRP A 276 -4.65 -4.17 -20.16
C TRP A 276 -6.05 -3.72 -20.59
N THR A 277 -6.26 -2.42 -20.82
CA THR A 277 -7.58 -1.90 -21.20
C THR A 277 -8.04 -2.42 -22.55
N ARG A 278 -7.14 -2.53 -23.54
CA ARG A 278 -7.43 -3.16 -24.84
C ARG A 278 -7.84 -4.62 -24.65
N ASP A 279 -7.02 -5.42 -23.96
CA ASP A 279 -7.23 -6.86 -23.81
C ASP A 279 -8.50 -7.16 -22.98
N ALA A 280 -8.82 -6.31 -22.00
CA ALA A 280 -10.04 -6.38 -21.21
C ALA A 280 -11.27 -5.74 -21.88
N GLN A 281 -11.11 -5.14 -23.06
CA GLN A 281 -12.14 -4.38 -23.78
C GLN A 281 -12.78 -3.27 -22.93
N ILE A 282 -11.95 -2.53 -22.20
CA ILE A 282 -12.32 -1.39 -21.37
C ILE A 282 -11.95 -0.12 -22.13
N ASP A 283 -12.85 0.87 -22.15
CA ASP A 283 -12.51 2.19 -22.66
C ASP A 283 -11.47 2.86 -21.74
N PRO A 284 -10.24 3.12 -22.23
CA PRO A 284 -9.15 3.69 -21.43
C PRO A 284 -9.43 5.13 -20.96
N THR A 285 -10.46 5.80 -21.45
CA THR A 285 -10.84 7.14 -20.96
C THR A 285 -11.72 7.11 -19.72
N THR A 286 -12.23 5.92 -19.34
CA THR A 286 -13.23 5.74 -18.27
C THR A 286 -12.65 5.23 -16.95
N VAL A 287 -11.41 4.74 -16.93
CA VAL A 287 -10.82 4.16 -15.72
C VAL A 287 -10.38 5.27 -14.77
N LEU A 288 -10.90 5.20 -13.55
CA LEU A 288 -10.52 6.09 -12.45
C LEU A 288 -9.53 5.41 -11.50
N GLY A 289 -8.69 6.22 -10.87
CA GLY A 289 -7.70 5.76 -9.92
C GLY A 289 -7.06 6.91 -9.14
N SER A 290 -5.95 6.60 -8.48
CA SER A 290 -5.15 7.59 -7.76
C SER A 290 -4.43 8.55 -8.71
N TYR A 291 -3.89 9.62 -8.14
CA TYR A 291 -3.06 10.59 -8.85
C TYR A 291 -1.77 10.00 -9.44
N THR A 292 -1.38 8.77 -9.06
CA THR A 292 -0.24 8.03 -9.65
C THR A 292 -0.70 6.90 -10.58
N GLY A 293 -2.00 6.79 -10.86
CA GLY A 293 -2.57 5.75 -11.71
C GLY A 293 -2.79 4.40 -11.04
N ALA A 294 -2.86 4.33 -9.71
CA ALA A 294 -3.23 3.09 -9.01
C ALA A 294 -4.74 2.87 -9.07
N ILE A 295 -5.17 1.64 -9.36
CA ILE A 295 -6.55 1.32 -9.76
C ILE A 295 -7.23 0.39 -8.75
N GLY A 296 -8.50 0.68 -8.50
CA GLY A 296 -9.44 -0.24 -7.85
C GLY A 296 -9.23 -0.42 -6.35
N ILE A 297 -9.92 -1.42 -5.81
CA ILE A 297 -9.90 -1.83 -4.40
C ILE A 297 -8.48 -2.09 -3.88
N PRO A 298 -7.56 -2.75 -4.63
CA PRO A 298 -6.21 -3.01 -4.15
C PRO A 298 -5.20 -1.90 -4.46
N GLN A 299 -5.59 -0.83 -5.18
CA GLN A 299 -4.67 0.21 -5.66
C GLN A 299 -3.46 -0.37 -6.43
N PHE A 300 -3.73 -1.32 -7.33
CA PHE A 300 -2.68 -1.85 -8.21
C PHE A 300 -2.31 -0.82 -9.26
N LEU A 301 -1.00 -0.58 -9.44
CA LEU A 301 -0.51 0.04 -10.65
C LEU A 301 -0.73 -0.89 -11.85
N PRO A 302 -0.91 -0.38 -13.08
CA PRO A 302 -1.19 -1.20 -14.26
C PRO A 302 -0.21 -2.36 -14.47
N SER A 303 1.08 -2.13 -14.25
CA SER A 303 2.10 -3.20 -14.26
C SER A 303 1.79 -4.35 -13.31
N SER A 304 1.26 -4.03 -12.11
CA SER A 304 0.84 -5.03 -11.13
C SER A 304 -0.46 -5.73 -11.54
N ILE A 305 -1.35 -5.05 -12.26
CA ILE A 305 -2.56 -5.68 -12.82
C ILE A 305 -2.16 -6.76 -13.81
N VAL A 306 -1.33 -6.40 -14.79
CA VAL A 306 -0.85 -7.33 -15.82
C VAL A 306 -0.12 -8.53 -15.22
N GLN A 307 0.67 -8.32 -14.16
CA GLN A 307 1.51 -9.37 -13.60
C GLN A 307 0.81 -10.25 -12.55
N TYR A 308 -0.08 -9.68 -11.73
CA TYR A 308 -0.57 -10.34 -10.51
C TYR A 308 -2.08 -10.46 -10.41
N ALA A 309 -2.85 -9.73 -11.22
CA ALA A 309 -4.29 -9.80 -11.09
C ALA A 309 -4.82 -11.17 -11.54
N VAL A 310 -5.80 -11.69 -10.80
CA VAL A 310 -6.43 -12.98 -11.07
C VAL A 310 -7.94 -12.84 -11.08
N ASN A 311 -8.60 -13.54 -12.00
CA ASN A 311 -10.05 -13.70 -11.99
C ASN A 311 -10.39 -14.67 -10.85
N TYR A 312 -11.02 -14.15 -9.81
CA TYR A 312 -11.26 -14.87 -8.58
C TYR A 312 -12.74 -15.06 -8.29
N ASP A 313 -13.65 -14.32 -8.92
CA ASP A 313 -15.09 -14.61 -8.83
C ASP A 313 -15.58 -15.67 -9.85
N GLY A 314 -14.75 -16.03 -10.84
CA GLY A 314 -15.04 -17.07 -11.82
C GLY A 314 -15.78 -16.58 -13.07
N ASN A 315 -15.98 -15.27 -13.24
CA ASN A 315 -16.74 -14.69 -14.35
C ASN A 315 -15.96 -14.59 -15.68
N LYS A 316 -14.70 -15.06 -15.71
CA LYS A 316 -13.72 -15.04 -16.82
C LYS A 316 -13.15 -13.66 -17.17
N ARG A 317 -13.44 -12.63 -16.38
CA ARG A 317 -12.87 -11.29 -16.48
C ARG A 317 -12.26 -10.90 -15.14
N ILE A 318 -11.33 -9.96 -15.15
CA ILE A 318 -10.72 -9.41 -13.95
C ILE A 318 -11.26 -7.99 -13.77
N ASP A 319 -12.00 -7.72 -12.69
CA ASP A 319 -12.46 -6.38 -12.33
C ASP A 319 -12.09 -6.00 -10.88
N LEU A 320 -10.89 -5.43 -10.72
CA LEU A 320 -10.38 -4.97 -9.43
C LEU A 320 -11.14 -3.77 -8.84
N ARG A 321 -12.07 -3.15 -9.58
CA ARG A 321 -12.81 -1.96 -9.13
C ARG A 321 -14.12 -2.32 -8.47
N THR A 322 -14.77 -3.41 -8.91
CA THR A 322 -16.11 -3.80 -8.44
C THR A 322 -16.17 -5.19 -7.83
N SER A 323 -15.26 -6.10 -8.20
CA SER A 323 -15.20 -7.45 -7.65
C SER A 323 -14.26 -7.48 -6.44
N GLU A 324 -14.86 -7.56 -5.24
CA GLU A 324 -14.10 -7.77 -3.99
C GLU A 324 -13.33 -9.10 -4.04
N ALA A 325 -13.87 -10.12 -4.73
CA ALA A 325 -13.21 -11.39 -4.87
C ALA A 325 -11.94 -11.29 -5.72
N ASP A 326 -11.99 -10.63 -6.89
CA ASP A 326 -10.80 -10.42 -7.71
C ASP A 326 -9.75 -9.61 -6.97
N ALA A 327 -10.16 -8.59 -6.21
CA ALA A 327 -9.25 -7.82 -5.37
C ALA A 327 -8.57 -8.71 -4.30
N ILE A 328 -9.33 -9.54 -3.59
CA ILE A 328 -8.81 -10.48 -2.58
C ILE A 328 -7.81 -11.47 -3.20
N GLY A 329 -8.20 -12.13 -4.29
CA GLY A 329 -7.35 -13.10 -4.97
C GLY A 329 -6.08 -12.47 -5.52
N SER A 330 -6.19 -11.27 -6.11
CA SER A 330 -5.06 -10.55 -6.70
C SER A 330 -4.06 -10.06 -5.64
N VAL A 331 -4.53 -9.56 -4.50
CA VAL A 331 -3.65 -9.22 -3.36
C VAL A 331 -2.93 -10.46 -2.83
N ALA A 332 -3.64 -11.57 -2.68
CA ALA A 332 -3.05 -12.83 -2.23
C ALA A 332 -1.99 -13.36 -3.22
N ASN A 333 -2.30 -13.34 -4.52
CA ASN A 333 -1.37 -13.73 -5.58
C ASN A 333 -0.13 -12.82 -5.63
N TYR A 334 -0.31 -11.50 -5.50
CA TYR A 334 0.80 -10.54 -5.43
C TYR A 334 1.77 -10.90 -4.30
N LEU A 335 1.25 -11.12 -3.08
CA LEU A 335 2.09 -11.41 -1.92
C LEU A 335 2.81 -12.75 -2.08
N ARG A 336 2.12 -13.79 -2.56
CA ARG A 336 2.72 -15.09 -2.86
C ARG A 336 3.86 -14.97 -3.87
N GLN A 337 3.62 -14.30 -5.00
CA GLN A 337 4.62 -14.13 -6.06
C GLN A 337 5.81 -13.26 -5.62
N ASN A 338 5.61 -12.38 -4.63
CA ASN A 338 6.68 -11.60 -4.01
C ASN A 338 7.37 -12.32 -2.84
N GLY A 339 7.05 -13.59 -2.60
CA GLY A 339 7.80 -14.45 -1.68
C GLY A 339 7.22 -14.57 -0.27
N TRP A 340 5.92 -14.32 -0.08
CA TRP A 340 5.23 -14.58 1.18
C TRP A 340 5.42 -16.03 1.65
N GLU A 341 5.79 -16.21 2.91
CA GLU A 341 5.97 -17.50 3.55
C GLU A 341 4.80 -17.81 4.48
N SER A 342 3.97 -18.77 4.08
CA SER A 342 2.83 -19.20 4.89
C SER A 342 3.28 -19.70 6.28
N GLY A 343 2.55 -19.31 7.32
CA GLY A 343 2.86 -19.67 8.71
C GLY A 343 4.04 -18.94 9.35
N ARG A 344 4.82 -18.14 8.60
CA ARG A 344 5.92 -17.35 9.16
C ARG A 344 5.44 -16.00 9.69
N PRO A 345 6.01 -15.49 10.80
CA PRO A 345 5.59 -14.21 11.37
C PRO A 345 6.02 -13.04 10.49
N VAL A 346 5.30 -11.93 10.61
CA VAL A 346 5.65 -10.67 9.92
C VAL A 346 6.76 -9.95 10.68
N VAL A 347 6.58 -9.78 11.99
CA VAL A 347 7.54 -9.09 12.87
C VAL A 347 7.71 -9.86 14.17
N TRP A 348 8.87 -9.70 14.81
CA TRP A 348 9.08 -10.05 16.22
C TRP A 348 9.27 -8.80 17.07
N ARG A 349 8.86 -8.90 18.34
CA ARG A 349 9.13 -7.88 19.36
C ARG A 349 10.52 -8.07 19.97
N ILE A 350 11.17 -6.95 20.27
CA ILE A 350 12.43 -6.92 21.01
C ILE A 350 12.20 -6.46 22.45
N GLY A 351 13.21 -6.65 23.31
CA GLY A 351 13.25 -6.13 24.67
C GLY A 351 13.17 -4.61 24.71
N SER A 352 12.50 -4.09 25.75
CA SER A 352 12.37 -2.65 25.97
C SER A 352 13.47 -2.06 26.86
N ASP A 353 14.47 -2.87 27.24
CA ASP A 353 15.62 -2.44 28.02
C ASP A 353 16.58 -1.59 27.18
N ALA A 354 17.39 -0.75 27.84
CA ALA A 354 18.29 0.16 27.16
C ALA A 354 19.34 -0.55 26.30
N GLY A 355 19.76 -1.77 26.66
CA GLY A 355 20.72 -2.56 25.88
C GLY A 355 20.12 -2.99 24.54
N SER A 356 18.95 -3.63 24.57
CA SER A 356 18.23 -4.03 23.36
C SER A 356 17.93 -2.85 22.43
N LEU A 357 17.47 -1.72 22.98
CA LEU A 357 17.18 -0.52 22.19
C LEU A 357 18.45 0.10 21.60
N GLY A 358 19.57 0.06 22.32
CA GLY A 358 20.87 0.53 21.83
C GLY A 358 21.38 -0.30 20.65
N VAL A 359 21.30 -1.63 20.73
CA VAL A 359 21.66 -2.53 19.62
C VAL A 359 20.77 -2.29 18.41
N ALA A 360 19.44 -2.20 18.61
CA ALA A 360 18.51 -1.94 17.52
C ALA A 360 18.80 -0.58 16.85
N GLN A 361 19.05 0.47 17.62
CA GLN A 361 19.38 1.80 17.08
C GLN A 361 20.68 1.77 16.26
N ALA A 362 21.69 0.99 16.66
CA ALA A 362 22.94 0.85 15.94
C ALA A 362 22.82 0.02 14.64
N ALA A 363 21.93 -0.97 14.63
CA ALA A 363 21.70 -1.85 13.48
C ALA A 363 20.63 -1.32 12.48
N ALA A 364 19.87 -0.29 12.86
CA ALA A 364 18.87 0.34 11.99
C ALA A 364 19.54 1.13 10.85
N ASP A 365 19.40 0.64 9.62
CA ASP A 365 20.02 1.20 8.41
C ASP A 365 19.00 1.67 7.36
N GLY A 366 17.70 1.48 7.64
CA GLY A 366 16.60 1.82 6.75
C GLY A 366 16.41 0.87 5.57
N GLN A 367 17.14 -0.24 5.48
CA GLN A 367 17.00 -1.22 4.41
C GLN A 367 15.84 -2.19 4.72
N PRO A 368 14.88 -2.36 3.79
CA PRO A 368 13.73 -3.22 4.03
C PRO A 368 14.00 -4.71 3.88
N GLU A 369 15.06 -5.07 3.17
CA GLU A 369 15.44 -6.47 2.98
C GLU A 369 16.09 -7.03 4.25
N PRO A 370 15.62 -8.16 4.79
CA PRO A 370 16.21 -8.80 5.95
C PRO A 370 17.60 -9.34 5.63
N HIS A 371 18.62 -8.88 6.37
CA HIS A 371 20.02 -9.19 6.06
C HIS A 371 20.87 -9.43 7.32
N TRP A 372 20.39 -9.05 8.51
CA TRP A 372 21.04 -9.40 9.77
C TRP A 372 20.65 -10.82 10.17
N PRO A 373 21.59 -11.75 10.39
CA PRO A 373 21.30 -12.98 11.11
C PRO A 373 20.79 -12.65 12.52
N LEU A 374 19.71 -13.31 12.97
CA LEU A 374 19.15 -13.06 14.32
C LEU A 374 20.22 -13.23 15.41
N ASP A 375 21.04 -14.28 15.34
CA ASP A 375 22.09 -14.59 16.30
C ASP A 375 23.13 -13.47 16.47
N GLN A 376 23.39 -12.70 15.42
CA GLN A 376 24.31 -11.57 15.46
C GLN A 376 23.79 -10.48 16.38
N LEU A 377 22.49 -10.15 16.27
CA LEU A 377 21.86 -9.14 17.12
C LEU A 377 21.77 -9.62 18.58
N LEU A 378 21.46 -10.90 18.79
CA LEU A 378 21.41 -11.51 20.12
C LEU A 378 22.78 -11.50 20.81
N ARG A 379 23.86 -11.85 20.07
CA ARG A 379 25.24 -11.77 20.58
C ARG A 379 25.69 -10.35 20.88
N ALA A 380 25.13 -9.36 20.19
CA ALA A 380 25.34 -7.94 20.50
C ALA A 380 24.58 -7.46 21.74
N GLY A 381 23.73 -8.31 22.34
CA GLY A 381 23.00 -8.02 23.57
C GLY A 381 21.53 -7.66 23.38
N LEU A 382 20.98 -7.78 22.17
CA LEU A 382 19.55 -7.61 21.94
C LEU A 382 18.77 -8.79 22.54
N LEU A 383 17.71 -8.51 23.30
CA LEU A 383 16.79 -9.52 23.80
C LEU A 383 15.55 -9.59 22.92
N LEU A 384 15.06 -10.80 22.65
CA LEU A 384 13.78 -11.01 22.00
C LEU A 384 12.65 -11.02 23.06
N ASN A 385 11.54 -10.36 22.77
CA ASN A 385 10.34 -10.35 23.62
C ASN A 385 9.13 -10.95 22.89
N GLU A 386 9.37 -12.10 22.25
CA GLU A 386 8.37 -12.83 21.48
C GLU A 386 8.12 -14.22 22.10
N PRO A 387 6.98 -14.42 22.78
CA PRO A 387 6.62 -15.71 23.37
C PRO A 387 6.50 -16.80 22.31
N GLY A 388 6.97 -18.00 22.65
CA GLY A 388 6.85 -19.18 21.79
C GLY A 388 7.88 -19.26 20.66
N VAL A 389 8.81 -18.31 20.57
CA VAL A 389 9.94 -18.40 19.64
C VAL A 389 11.06 -19.22 20.26
N ASP A 390 11.42 -20.34 19.62
CA ASP A 390 12.67 -21.05 19.90
C ASP A 390 13.83 -20.28 19.26
N VAL A 391 14.53 -19.52 20.09
CA VAL A 391 15.63 -18.65 19.67
C VAL A 391 16.79 -19.45 19.05
N ALA A 392 17.05 -20.68 19.52
CA ALA A 392 18.13 -21.49 18.98
C ALA A 392 17.80 -22.00 17.58
N ALA A 393 16.55 -22.42 17.36
CA ALA A 393 16.08 -22.84 16.04
C ALA A 393 16.04 -21.68 15.03
N GLU A 394 15.79 -20.46 15.50
CA GLU A 394 15.67 -19.25 14.67
C GLU A 394 16.99 -18.45 14.53
N ALA A 395 18.09 -18.94 15.09
CA ALA A 395 19.36 -18.21 15.16
C ALA A 395 19.84 -17.69 13.78
N GLY A 396 19.70 -18.50 12.73
CA GLY A 396 20.11 -18.14 11.37
C GLY A 396 19.08 -17.33 10.58
N THR A 397 17.90 -17.02 11.14
CA THR A 397 16.83 -16.33 10.43
C THR A 397 17.24 -14.89 10.10
N PRO A 398 17.24 -14.49 8.81
CA PRO A 398 17.51 -13.11 8.43
C PRO A 398 16.41 -12.17 8.91
N VAL A 399 16.81 -11.06 9.52
CA VAL A 399 15.93 -9.99 10.01
C VAL A 399 16.43 -8.62 9.55
N THR A 400 15.54 -7.63 9.55
CA THR A 400 15.89 -6.21 9.46
C THR A 400 15.39 -5.48 10.71
N VAL A 401 16.07 -4.41 11.12
CA VAL A 401 15.60 -3.56 12.22
C VAL A 401 14.66 -2.50 11.67
N VAL A 402 13.42 -2.54 12.15
CA VAL A 402 12.36 -1.61 11.76
C VAL A 402 12.31 -0.47 12.78
N ASP A 403 12.77 0.72 12.40
CA ASP A 403 12.72 1.93 13.22
C ASP A 403 11.42 2.71 13.03
N LEU A 404 10.83 3.13 14.15
CA LEU A 404 9.52 3.78 14.20
C LEU A 404 9.60 5.08 15.02
N PRO A 405 10.29 6.11 14.51
CA PRO A 405 10.50 7.35 15.24
C PRO A 405 9.18 8.11 15.45
N SER A 406 9.06 8.76 16.61
CA SER A 406 7.98 9.72 16.90
C SER A 406 8.56 10.89 17.69
N PRO A 407 8.47 12.14 17.20
CA PRO A 407 9.01 13.31 17.89
C PRO A 407 8.56 13.39 19.36
N GLY A 408 9.49 13.69 20.26
CA GLY A 408 9.23 13.77 21.70
C GLY A 408 9.07 12.42 22.40
N ARG A 409 9.36 11.29 21.72
CA ARG A 409 9.31 9.94 22.29
C ARG A 409 10.57 9.16 21.87
N GLY A 410 10.93 8.14 22.64
CA GLY A 410 11.93 7.17 22.20
C GLY A 410 11.46 6.43 20.93
N THR A 411 12.39 6.16 20.01
CA THR A 411 12.12 5.37 18.81
C THR A 411 11.66 3.97 19.21
N GLU A 412 10.57 3.50 18.59
CA GLU A 412 10.14 2.11 18.74
C GLU A 412 10.85 1.24 17.70
N PHE A 413 11.21 0.02 18.09
CA PHE A 413 11.89 -0.92 17.21
C PHE A 413 11.17 -2.28 17.17
N LYS A 414 11.30 -2.94 16.03
CA LYS A 414 10.87 -4.33 15.80
C LYS A 414 11.92 -5.04 14.93
N LEU A 415 11.91 -6.37 14.95
CA LEU A 415 12.59 -7.15 13.93
C LEU A 415 11.58 -7.48 12.83
N GLY A 416 11.82 -6.98 11.62
CA GLY A 416 11.07 -7.33 10.42
C GLY A 416 11.63 -8.61 9.81
N LEU A 417 10.76 -9.59 9.55
CA LEU A 417 11.12 -10.82 8.85
C LEU A 417 10.81 -10.68 7.35
N LYS A 418 11.04 -11.76 6.59
CA LYS A 418 10.73 -11.81 5.15
C LYS A 418 9.29 -11.38 4.84
N ASN A 419 8.29 -11.82 5.61
CA ASN A 419 6.90 -11.40 5.39
C ASN A 419 6.68 -9.89 5.62
N PHE A 420 7.44 -9.25 6.51
CA PHE A 420 7.43 -7.78 6.60
C PHE A 420 8.02 -7.14 5.34
N TYR A 421 9.14 -7.67 4.85
CA TYR A 421 9.73 -7.21 3.59
C TYR A 421 8.76 -7.35 2.41
N VAL A 422 8.04 -8.48 2.31
CA VAL A 422 7.00 -8.69 1.29
C VAL A 422 5.92 -7.59 1.34
N LEU A 423 5.48 -7.16 2.53
CA LEU A 423 4.56 -6.02 2.65
C LEU A 423 5.18 -4.71 2.16
N THR A 424 6.49 -4.51 2.35
CA THR A 424 7.18 -3.33 1.81
C THR A 424 7.33 -3.35 0.28
N ARG A 425 7.16 -4.51 -0.37
CA ARG A 425 7.11 -4.59 -1.83
C ARG A 425 5.86 -3.92 -2.38
N TYR A 426 4.74 -4.02 -1.65
CA TYR A 426 3.49 -3.36 -1.99
C TYR A 426 3.61 -1.83 -1.91
N ASN A 427 4.21 -1.34 -0.82
CA ASN A 427 4.61 0.07 -0.68
C ASN A 427 5.88 0.15 0.19
N ARG A 428 6.94 0.77 -0.36
CA ARG A 428 8.30 0.81 0.20
C ARG A 428 8.40 1.72 1.43
N SER A 429 7.73 1.34 2.51
CA SER A 429 7.66 2.08 3.77
C SER A 429 7.45 1.15 4.96
N PHE A 430 8.30 1.30 5.99
CA PHE A 430 8.14 0.58 7.26
C PHE A 430 6.83 0.91 7.97
N PHE A 431 6.43 2.18 7.92
CA PHE A 431 5.20 2.65 8.54
C PHE A 431 3.99 2.01 7.85
N TYR A 432 4.02 1.94 6.52
CA TYR A 432 2.98 1.28 5.75
C TYR A 432 2.87 -0.21 6.12
N ALA A 433 3.95 -0.97 6.01
CA ALA A 433 3.96 -2.41 6.23
C ALA A 433 3.48 -2.75 7.65
N LEU A 434 3.92 -1.98 8.65
CA LEU A 434 3.48 -2.19 10.02
C LEU A 434 2.03 -1.78 10.26
N ALA A 435 1.54 -0.70 9.62
CA ALA A 435 0.14 -0.27 9.73
C ALA A 435 -0.81 -1.29 9.10
N VAL A 436 -0.46 -1.84 7.92
CA VAL A 436 -1.19 -2.95 7.28
C VAL A 436 -1.29 -4.13 8.23
N TYR A 437 -0.14 -4.59 8.74
CA TYR A 437 -0.10 -5.74 9.65
C TYR A 437 -0.97 -5.50 10.88
N GLN A 438 -0.80 -4.35 11.56
CA GLN A 438 -1.53 -4.07 12.78
C GLN A 438 -3.03 -3.83 12.56
N LEU A 439 -3.43 -3.20 11.45
CA LEU A 439 -4.85 -3.07 11.10
C LEU A 439 -5.49 -4.45 10.94
N GLY A 440 -4.84 -5.34 10.18
CA GLY A 440 -5.27 -6.74 10.02
C GLY A 440 -5.43 -7.45 11.36
N GLN A 441 -4.43 -7.36 12.24
CA GLN A 441 -4.50 -7.97 13.58
C GLN A 441 -5.65 -7.41 14.43
N ARG A 442 -5.93 -6.10 14.35
CA ARG A 442 -7.07 -5.49 15.07
C ARG A 442 -8.41 -5.98 14.54
N VAL A 443 -8.57 -6.09 13.23
CA VAL A 443 -9.80 -6.64 12.63
C VAL A 443 -9.99 -8.10 13.01
N LYS A 444 -8.93 -8.92 12.94
CA LYS A 444 -8.96 -10.33 13.35
C LYS A 444 -9.39 -10.49 14.80
N ALA A 445 -8.80 -9.71 15.72
CA ALA A 445 -9.15 -9.76 17.13
C ALA A 445 -10.64 -9.41 17.36
N GLN A 446 -11.19 -8.43 16.62
CA GLN A 446 -12.60 -8.07 16.73
C GLN A 446 -13.54 -9.10 16.11
N MET A 447 -13.12 -9.79 15.03
CA MET A 447 -13.84 -10.94 14.49
C MET A 447 -13.97 -12.04 15.55
N GLN A 448 -12.84 -12.44 16.15
CA GLN A 448 -12.80 -13.50 17.17
C GLN A 448 -13.61 -13.15 18.43
N ALA A 449 -13.55 -11.90 18.89
CA ALA A 449 -14.34 -11.45 20.03
C ALA A 449 -15.86 -11.49 19.74
N GLY A 450 -16.24 -11.14 18.51
CA GLY A 450 -17.64 -11.24 18.05
C GLY A 450 -18.14 -12.67 17.98
N ASP A 451 -17.31 -13.59 17.47
CA ASP A 451 -17.66 -15.00 17.37
C ASP A 451 -17.79 -15.65 18.75
N ALA A 452 -16.90 -15.32 19.69
CA ALA A 452 -16.99 -15.75 21.08
C ALA A 452 -18.28 -15.26 21.75
N ALA A 453 -18.65 -13.99 21.56
CA ALA A 453 -19.89 -13.45 22.11
C ALA A 453 -21.15 -14.12 21.52
N ASN A 454 -21.15 -14.41 20.21
CA ASN A 454 -22.25 -15.13 19.56
C ASN A 454 -22.36 -16.57 20.05
N ALA A 455 -21.23 -17.26 20.27
CA ALA A 455 -21.22 -18.62 20.80
C ALA A 455 -21.78 -18.69 22.23
N VAL A 456 -21.46 -17.71 23.09
CA VAL A 456 -22.01 -17.63 24.45
C VAL A 456 -23.51 -17.36 24.44
N ASN A 457 -23.99 -16.44 23.58
CA ASN A 457 -25.40 -16.10 23.50
C ASN A 457 -26.25 -17.20 22.85
N GLY A 458 -25.70 -17.96 21.90
CA GLY A 458 -26.36 -19.10 21.27
C GLY A 458 -26.43 -20.36 22.15
N ALA A 459 -25.61 -20.43 23.21
CA ALA A 459 -25.57 -21.51 24.18
C ALA A 459 -26.45 -21.27 25.43
N ALA A 460 -27.09 -20.10 25.54
CA ALA A 460 -28.02 -19.84 26.63
C ALA A 460 -29.31 -20.67 26.43
N PRO A 461 -29.68 -21.58 27.35
CA PRO A 461 -30.94 -22.31 27.24
C PRO A 461 -32.11 -21.32 27.30
N PRO A 462 -33.25 -21.61 26.64
CA PRO A 462 -34.44 -20.79 26.79
C PRO A 462 -34.81 -20.79 28.28
N ASN A 463 -34.79 -19.61 28.90
CA ASN A 463 -35.18 -19.47 30.29
C ASN A 463 -36.56 -20.10 30.48
N GLY A 464 -36.62 -20.95 31.51
CA GLY A 464 -37.65 -21.95 31.75
C GLY A 464 -39.07 -21.46 31.59
N ALA A 465 -39.86 -22.32 30.96
CA ALA A 465 -41.27 -22.47 31.27
C ALA A 465 -41.43 -22.61 32.79
N SER A 466 -42.18 -21.68 33.37
CA SER A 466 -42.67 -21.73 34.75
C SER A 466 -43.43 -23.04 34.98
N GLN A 467 -43.15 -23.71 36.11
CA GLN A 467 -44.11 -24.62 36.75
C GLN A 467 -45.11 -23.82 37.57
#